data_AF-A0A954TCV5-F1
#
_entry.id   AF-A0A954TCV5-F1
#
_cell.length_a   1.000
_cell.length_b   1.000
_cell.length_c   1.000
_cell.angle_alpha   90.00
_cell.angle_beta   90.00
_cell.angle_gamma   90.00
#
_symmetry.space_group_name_H-M   'P 1'
#
loop_
_entity.id
_entity.type
_entity.pdbx_description
1 polymer ?
#
loop_
_entity_poly.entity_id
_entity_poly.type
_entity_poly.pdbx_seq_one_letter_code
_entity_poly.pdbx_strand_id
1 'polypeptide(L)'
;MEPSVNRHREATDGETWQAGLEVAEERKRTLYGLANIRASSCRSAKLDLIPDPILPKNPNHANITGYPQAKEDQMAMAQVLAASIEGKWVPAPGQDGRDR
;
A
#
# COMPACT_ATOMS: atom_id res chain seq x y z
N MET A 1 -7.64 3.02 -8.07
CA MET A 1 -6.85 3.33 -6.86
C MET A 1 -5.54 2.57 -7.03
N GLU A 2 -4.40 3.24 -6.93
CA GLU A 2 -3.09 2.58 -7.10
C GLU A 2 -2.47 2.43 -5.71
N PRO A 3 -2.11 1.21 -5.27
CA PRO A 3 -1.49 0.99 -3.97
C PRO A 3 0.01 1.30 -4.02
N SER A 4 0.47 2.07 -3.03
CA SER A 4 1.88 2.39 -2.78
C SER A 4 2.44 1.46 -1.71
N VAL A 5 3.68 0.98 -1.89
CA VAL A 5 4.35 0.05 -0.97
C VAL A 5 5.69 0.63 -0.52
N ASN A 6 6.06 0.36 0.73
CA ASN A 6 7.38 0.68 1.25
C ASN A 6 8.09 -0.56 1.78
N ARG A 7 9.38 -0.70 1.49
CA ARG A 7 10.20 -1.79 2.01
C ARG A 7 10.90 -1.37 3.29
N HIS A 8 10.39 -1.79 4.44
CA HIS A 8 11.03 -1.56 5.74
C HIS A 8 11.30 -2.89 6.45
N ARG A 9 12.54 -3.09 6.92
CA ARG A 9 12.94 -4.31 7.62
C ARG A 9 12.69 -4.24 9.12
N GLU A 10 12.71 -3.02 9.69
CA GLU A 10 12.65 -2.76 11.14
C GLU A 10 11.96 -1.43 11.47
N ALA A 11 11.12 -0.89 10.55
CA ALA A 11 10.41 0.35 10.84
C ALA A 11 9.37 0.11 11.94
N THR A 12 9.27 1.09 12.84
CA THR A 12 8.17 1.20 13.79
C THR A 12 6.86 1.53 13.05
N ASP A 13 5.72 1.32 13.71
CA ASP A 13 4.42 1.71 13.18
C ASP A 13 4.38 3.23 12.88
N GLY A 14 4.99 4.05 13.73
CA GLY A 14 5.08 5.50 13.55
C GLY A 14 5.87 5.90 12.31
N GLU A 15 7.04 5.28 12.08
CA GLU A 15 7.86 5.51 10.88
C GLU A 15 7.14 5.04 9.62
N THR A 16 6.40 3.93 9.70
CA THR A 16 5.64 3.41 8.55
C THR A 16 4.48 4.34 8.19
N TRP A 17 3.79 4.90 9.20
CA TRP A 17 2.76 5.92 9.00
C TRP A 17 3.32 7.19 8.37
N GLN A 18 4.44 7.68 8.91
CA GLN A 18 5.09 8.88 8.40
C GLN A 18 5.53 8.71 6.94
N ALA A 19 6.14 7.58 6.59
CA ALA A 19 6.52 7.26 5.22
C ALA A 19 5.31 7.18 4.27
N GLY A 20 4.19 6.63 4.75
CA GLY A 20 2.93 6.60 4.00
C GLY A 20 2.34 7.99 3.75
N LEU A 21 2.39 8.87 4.76
CA LEU A 21 1.91 10.25 4.65
C LEU A 21 2.76 11.06 3.66
N GLU A 22 4.09 10.90 3.72
CA GLU A 22 5.01 11.57 2.79
C GLU A 22 4.77 11.17 1.34
N VAL A 23 4.54 9.87 1.08
CA VAL A 23 4.20 9.39 -0.27
C VAL A 23 2.86 9.96 -0.73
N ALA A 24 1.86 9.97 0.15
CA ALA A 24 0.54 10.50 -0.16
C ALA A 24 0.59 12.00 -0.49
N GLU A 25 1.33 12.78 0.31
CA GLU A 25 1.58 14.20 0.07
C GLU A 25 2.26 14.43 -1.29
N GLU A 26 3.36 13.73 -1.55
CA GLU A 26 4.13 13.88 -2.79
C GLU A 26 3.29 13.53 -4.03
N ARG A 27 2.54 12.41 -3.96
CA ARG A 27 1.67 11.98 -5.06
C ARG A 27 0.36 12.76 -5.14
N LYS A 28 0.11 13.70 -4.22
CA LYS A 28 -1.16 14.46 -4.09
C LYS A 28 -2.37 13.53 -4.00
N ARG A 29 -2.25 12.47 -3.19
CA ARG A 29 -3.29 11.46 -2.95
C ARG A 29 -3.67 11.44 -1.48
N THR A 30 -4.86 10.91 -1.20
CA THR A 30 -5.30 10.63 0.17
C THR A 30 -4.73 9.30 0.64
N LEU A 31 -4.10 9.28 1.82
CA LEU A 31 -3.76 8.04 2.52
C LEU A 31 -5.01 7.52 3.23
N TYR A 32 -5.48 6.31 2.88
CA TYR A 32 -6.70 5.73 3.44
C TYR A 32 -6.45 4.77 4.61
N GLY A 33 -5.28 4.18 4.64
CA GLY A 33 -4.94 3.19 5.65
C GLY A 33 -3.62 2.52 5.35
N LEU A 34 -3.18 1.74 6.32
CA LEU A 34 -1.95 0.99 6.30
C LEU A 34 -2.26 -0.49 6.41
N ALA A 35 -1.57 -1.29 5.61
CA ALA A 35 -1.60 -2.74 5.69
C ALA A 35 -0.22 -3.30 5.38
N ASN A 36 0.19 -4.32 6.14
CA ASN A 36 1.44 -5.02 5.90
C ASN A 36 1.17 -6.19 4.96
N ILE A 37 1.82 -6.20 3.80
CA ILE A 37 1.71 -7.29 2.82
C ILE A 37 3.11 -7.74 2.43
N ARG A 38 3.34 -9.06 2.42
CA ARG A 38 4.62 -9.61 1.95
C ARG A 38 4.71 -9.50 0.43
N ALA A 39 5.92 -9.19 -0.05
CA ALA A 39 6.21 -9.20 -1.48
C ALA A 39 5.93 -10.55 -2.15
N SER A 40 6.08 -11.67 -1.42
CA SER A 40 5.71 -12.99 -1.90
C SER A 40 4.21 -13.11 -2.17
N SER A 41 3.35 -12.47 -1.36
CA SER A 41 1.89 -12.50 -1.55
C SER A 41 1.50 -11.77 -2.84
N CYS A 42 2.12 -10.61 -3.14
CA CYS A 42 1.94 -9.91 -4.41
C CYS A 42 2.32 -10.80 -5.60
N ARG A 43 3.48 -11.47 -5.53
CA ARG A 43 3.93 -12.38 -6.60
C ARG A 43 3.03 -13.60 -6.77
N SER A 44 2.54 -14.19 -5.68
CA SER A 44 1.56 -15.27 -5.73
C SER A 44 0.24 -14.84 -6.40
N ALA A 45 -0.14 -13.57 -6.24
CA ALA A 45 -1.26 -12.96 -6.95
C ALA A 45 -0.94 -12.55 -8.40
N LYS A 46 0.24 -12.92 -8.93
CA LYS A 46 0.75 -12.55 -10.25
C LYS A 46 0.92 -11.03 -10.45
N LEU A 47 1.21 -10.32 -9.37
CA LEU A 47 1.54 -8.89 -9.37
C LEU A 47 3.04 -8.69 -9.17
N ASP A 48 3.54 -7.60 -9.73
CA ASP A 48 4.94 -7.20 -9.63
C ASP A 48 5.11 -6.06 -8.63
N LEU A 49 6.33 -5.94 -8.10
CA LEU A 49 6.75 -4.84 -7.25
C LEU A 49 7.90 -4.13 -7.94
N ILE A 50 7.64 -2.91 -8.43
CA ILE A 50 8.63 -2.10 -9.13
C ILE A 50 9.11 -1.00 -8.19
N PRO A 51 10.42 -0.95 -7.86
CA PRO A 51 10.99 0.16 -7.11
C PRO A 51 10.70 1.50 -7.80
N ASP A 52 10.21 2.47 -7.04
CA ASP A 52 9.87 3.81 -7.52
C ASP A 52 10.26 4.84 -6.44
N PRO A 53 11.56 5.00 -6.15
CA PRO A 53 12.01 5.77 -5.00
C PRO A 53 11.60 7.24 -5.11
N ILE A 54 11.04 7.80 -4.03
CA ILE A 54 10.68 9.22 -3.93
C ILE A 54 11.83 9.94 -3.21
N LEU A 55 12.81 10.46 -3.94
CA LEU A 55 13.97 11.10 -3.33
C LEU A 55 13.75 12.60 -3.04
N PRO A 56 14.24 13.12 -1.91
CA PRO A 56 14.99 12.44 -0.84
C PRO A 56 14.11 11.77 0.23
N LYS A 57 12.78 11.95 0.18
CA LYS A 57 11.85 11.67 1.29
C LYS A 57 11.72 10.18 1.62
N ASN A 58 11.48 9.36 0.60
CA ASN A 58 11.23 7.93 0.73
C ASN A 58 11.96 7.09 -0.34
N PRO A 59 13.22 6.71 -0.09
CA PRO A 59 14.00 5.87 -1.01
C PRO A 59 13.50 4.41 -1.09
N ASN A 60 12.62 3.99 -0.19
CA ASN A 60 12.12 2.61 -0.10
C ASN A 60 10.76 2.42 -0.79
N HIS A 61 10.22 3.46 -1.43
CA HIS A 61 8.95 3.39 -2.13
C HIS A 61 9.02 2.47 -3.36
N ALA A 62 7.94 1.74 -3.57
CA ALA A 62 7.70 0.86 -4.71
C ALA A 62 6.21 0.85 -5.06
N ASN A 63 5.90 0.62 -6.34
CA ASN A 63 4.54 0.44 -6.79
C ASN A 63 4.25 -1.05 -7.01
N ILE A 64 3.00 -1.45 -6.73
CA ILE A 64 2.49 -2.74 -7.19
C ILE A 64 1.95 -2.55 -8.61
N THR A 65 2.45 -3.34 -9.56
CA THR A 65 2.05 -3.30 -10.97
C THR A 65 1.56 -4.67 -11.44
N GLY A 66 1.07 -4.73 -12.68
CA GLY A 66 0.53 -5.98 -13.26
C GLY A 66 -0.95 -6.21 -12.96
N TYR A 67 -1.65 -5.21 -12.41
CA TYR A 67 -3.11 -5.26 -12.28
C TYR A 67 -3.79 -5.38 -13.66
N PRO A 68 -4.82 -6.24 -13.80
CA PRO A 68 -5.61 -6.35 -15.02
C PRO A 68 -6.35 -5.05 -15.30
N GLN A 69 -6.70 -4.80 -16.57
CA GLN A 69 -7.38 -3.56 -16.96
C GLN A 69 -8.84 -3.50 -16.48
N ALA A 70 -9.52 -4.65 -16.42
CA ALA A 70 -10.91 -4.74 -15.98
C ALA A 70 -11.03 -4.45 -14.48
N LYS A 71 -11.99 -3.59 -14.13
CA LYS A 71 -12.17 -3.10 -12.75
C LYS A 71 -12.60 -4.22 -11.81
N GLU A 72 -13.42 -5.13 -12.31
CA GLU A 72 -13.91 -6.31 -11.59
C GLU A 72 -12.75 -7.22 -11.19
N ASP A 73 -11.81 -7.45 -12.11
CA ASP A 73 -10.62 -8.25 -11.86
C ASP A 73 -9.66 -7.56 -10.89
N GLN A 74 -9.51 -6.23 -10.98
CA GLN A 74 -8.75 -5.45 -10.00
C GLN A 74 -9.33 -5.59 -8.60
N MET A 75 -10.67 -5.57 -8.47
CA MET A 75 -11.34 -5.73 -7.19
C MET A 75 -11.13 -7.14 -6.62
N ALA A 76 -11.26 -8.18 -7.46
CA ALA A 76 -11.00 -9.55 -7.05
C ALA A 76 -9.55 -9.72 -6.57
N MET A 77 -8.58 -9.14 -7.28
CA MET A 77 -7.18 -9.15 -6.84
C MET A 77 -6.95 -8.37 -5.55
N ALA A 78 -7.60 -7.21 -5.38
CA ALA A 78 -7.52 -6.45 -4.14
C ALA A 78 -8.04 -7.25 -2.94
N GLN A 79 -9.11 -8.04 -3.11
CA GLN A 79 -9.62 -8.93 -2.07
C GLN A 79 -8.64 -10.07 -1.74
N VAL A 80 -8.00 -10.67 -2.75
CA VAL A 80 -6.96 -11.68 -2.54
C VAL A 80 -5.78 -11.11 -1.75
N LEU A 81 -5.34 -9.89 -2.10
CA LEU A 81 -4.29 -9.21 -1.36
C LEU A 81 -4.71 -8.86 0.06
N ALA A 82 -5.94 -8.38 0.26
CA ALA A 82 -6.48 -8.07 1.57
C ALA A 82 -6.52 -9.31 2.49
N ALA A 83 -6.87 -10.47 1.94
CA ALA A 83 -6.82 -11.74 2.66
C ALA A 83 -5.40 -12.18 3.03
N SER A 84 -4.37 -11.62 2.39
CA SER A 84 -2.95 -11.92 2.64
C SER A 84 -2.25 -10.91 3.57
N ILE A 85 -2.99 -9.93 4.10
CA ILE A 85 -2.46 -8.92 5.02
C ILE A 85 -1.96 -9.60 6.29
N GLU A 86 -0.78 -9.20 6.74
CA GLU A 86 -0.20 -9.63 8.02
C GLU A 86 -0.69 -8.70 9.12
N GLY A 87 -1.42 -9.25 10.09
CA GLY A 87 -1.99 -8.47 11.18
C GLY A 87 -3.31 -7.81 10.79
N LYS A 88 -3.49 -6.53 11.12
CA LYS A 88 -4.74 -5.80 10.90
C LYS A 88 -4.51 -4.64 9.94
N TRP A 89 -5.49 -4.39 9.09
CA TRP A 89 -5.61 -3.10 8.42
C TRP A 89 -5.82 -1.99 9.46
N VAL A 90 -5.08 -0.90 9.32
CA VAL A 90 -5.19 0.26 10.21
C VAL A 90 -5.71 1.45 9.39
N PRO A 91 -6.92 1.98 9.69
CA PRO A 91 -7.45 3.15 9.00
C PRO A 91 -6.58 4.38 9.24
N ALA A 92 -6.56 5.32 8.29
CA ALA A 92 -5.93 6.62 8.52
C ALA A 92 -6.59 7.37 9.70
N PRO A 93 -5.80 8.03 10.56
CA PRO A 93 -6.35 8.82 11.67
C PRO A 93 -7.41 9.81 11.19
N GLY A 94 -8.57 9.84 11.86
CA GLY A 94 -9.69 10.72 11.48
C GLY A 94 -10.58 10.22 10.33
N GLN A 95 -10.39 8.99 9.85
CA GLN A 95 -11.31 8.34 8.91
C GLN A 95 -12.29 7.34 9.58
N ASP A 96 -12.24 7.18 10.91
CA ASP A 96 -13.03 6.23 11.71
C ASP A 96 -14.54 6.61 11.84
N GLY A 97 -15.10 7.30 10.85
CA GLY A 97 -16.47 7.81 10.91
C GLY A 97 -17.09 8.22 9.57
N ARG A 98 -16.51 7.83 8.43
CA ARG A 98 -17.11 8.06 7.10
C ARG A 98 -17.65 6.77 6.47
N ASP A 99 -18.41 6.03 7.27
CA ASP A 99 -19.40 5.06 6.77
C ASP A 99 -20.73 5.34 7.49
N ARG A 100 -21.49 6.29 6.95
CA ARG A 100 -22.96 6.30 6.97
C ARG A 100 -23.46 6.65 5.58
#